data_AF-A0A6A4RXA2-F1
#
_entry.id   AF-A0A6A4RXA2-F1
#
_cell.length_a   1.000
_cell.length_b   1.000
_cell.length_c   1.000
_cell.angle_alpha   90.00
_cell.angle_beta   90.00
_cell.angle_gamma   90.00
#
_symmetry.space_group_name_H-M   'P 1'
#
loop_
_entity.id
_entity.type
_entity.pdbx_description
1 polymer ?
#
loop_
_entity_poly.entity_id
_entity_poly.type
_entity_poly.pdbx_seq_one_letter_code
_entity_poly.pdbx_strand_id
1 'polypeptide(L)'
;MDVVEIGEWGEQLVNSFLCHWRDSGAPGCPTHILWCNQSGESGQPYDFKLSFGPAAGPEVVYVEVKSTIKKEKSFIHLSANELDFALKEKERYHIFRVYSAGDAHNVRLCRIQNLAQHLHTKDLALYLFV
;
A
#
# COMPACT_ATOMS: atom_id res chain seq x y z
N MET A 1 12.56 14.84 8.29
CA MET A 1 11.29 14.17 8.60
C MET A 1 11.58 13.03 9.53
N ASP A 2 10.80 12.90 10.58
CA ASP A 2 10.80 11.69 11.40
C ASP A 2 10.06 10.53 10.69
N VAL A 3 10.02 9.35 11.32
CA VAL A 3 9.42 8.16 10.72
C VAL A 3 7.92 8.31 10.51
N VAL A 4 7.23 9.04 11.39
CA VAL A 4 5.79 9.27 11.33
C VAL A 4 5.47 10.21 10.17
N GLU A 5 6.18 11.33 10.08
CA GLU A 5 6.03 12.29 8.97
C GLU A 5 6.31 11.66 7.60
N ILE A 6 7.26 10.72 7.51
CA ILE A 6 7.54 9.95 6.28
C ILE A 6 6.38 9.02 5.92
N GLY A 7 5.77 8.38 6.93
CA GLY A 7 4.60 7.53 6.77
C GLY A 7 3.42 8.33 6.22
N GLU A 8 3.04 9.38 6.93
CA GLU A 8 1.94 10.29 6.58
C GLU A 8 2.11 10.87 5.17
N TRP A 9 3.33 11.33 4.82
CA TRP A 9 3.61 11.85 3.49
C TRP A 9 3.35 10.81 2.39
N GLY A 10 3.75 9.56 2.63
CA GLY A 10 3.51 8.49 1.66
C GLY A 10 2.05 8.09 1.54
N GLU A 11 1.31 8.06 2.65
CA GLU A 11 -0.14 7.83 2.61
C GLU A 11 -0.87 8.95 1.84
N GLN A 12 -0.48 10.20 2.07
CA GLN A 12 -1.01 11.35 1.31
C GLN A 12 -0.76 11.20 -0.19
N LEU A 13 0.46 10.82 -0.59
CA LEU A 13 0.80 10.57 -1.99
C LEU A 13 -0.06 9.44 -2.58
N VAL A 14 -0.20 8.32 -1.86
CA VAL A 14 -1.00 7.17 -2.30
C VAL A 14 -2.46 7.57 -2.42
N ASN A 15 -3.00 8.32 -1.47
CA ASN A 15 -4.37 8.83 -1.53
C ASN A 15 -4.59 9.72 -2.77
N SER A 16 -3.68 10.65 -3.05
CA SER A 16 -3.74 11.48 -4.27
C SER A 16 -3.71 10.64 -5.54
N PHE A 17 -2.81 9.65 -5.61
CA PHE A 17 -2.72 8.72 -6.73
C PHE A 17 -4.02 7.91 -6.92
N LEU A 18 -4.57 7.35 -5.84
CA LEU A 18 -5.79 6.55 -5.87
C LEU A 18 -6.99 7.40 -6.29
N CYS A 19 -7.14 8.61 -5.74
CA CYS A 19 -8.20 9.53 -6.14
C CYS A 19 -8.12 9.88 -7.64
N HIS A 20 -6.92 10.22 -8.13
CA HIS A 20 -6.72 10.47 -9.55
C HIS A 20 -7.06 9.23 -10.40
N TRP A 21 -6.68 8.04 -9.96
CA TRP A 21 -7.03 6.79 -10.66
C TRP A 21 -8.54 6.55 -10.71
N ARG A 22 -9.26 6.73 -9.59
CA ARG A 22 -10.73 6.69 -9.54
C ARG A 22 -11.35 7.67 -10.53
N ASP A 23 -10.90 8.92 -10.49
CA ASP A 23 -11.51 10.03 -11.24
C ASP A 23 -11.15 10.01 -12.73
N SER A 24 -10.12 9.24 -13.12
CA SER A 24 -9.72 9.06 -14.52
C SER A 24 -10.75 8.34 -15.39
N GLY A 25 -11.67 7.57 -14.78
CA GLY A 25 -12.63 6.73 -15.51
C GLY A 25 -11.99 5.60 -16.33
N ALA A 26 -10.69 5.32 -16.11
CA ALA A 26 -9.99 4.26 -16.80
C ALA A 26 -10.57 2.88 -16.43
N PRO A 27 -10.58 1.90 -17.34
CA PRO A 27 -10.98 0.54 -17.02
C PRO A 27 -10.22 -0.01 -15.81
N GLY A 28 -10.95 -0.63 -14.88
CA GLY A 28 -10.38 -1.19 -13.66
C GLY A 28 -10.13 -0.19 -12.54
N CYS A 29 -10.56 1.08 -12.65
CA CYS A 29 -10.50 2.02 -11.54
C CYS A 29 -11.44 1.63 -10.39
N PRO A 30 -11.09 1.96 -9.12
CA PRO A 30 -11.99 1.74 -8.01
C PRO A 30 -13.22 2.66 -8.14
N THR A 31 -14.36 2.22 -7.63
CA THR A 31 -15.57 3.05 -7.50
C THR A 31 -15.59 3.81 -6.17
N HIS A 32 -14.93 3.26 -5.15
CA HIS A 32 -14.83 3.88 -3.83
C HIS A 32 -13.46 3.66 -3.21
N ILE A 33 -12.99 4.66 -2.47
CA ILE A 33 -11.71 4.67 -1.75
C ILE A 33 -12.02 5.11 -0.33
N LEU A 34 -11.68 4.26 0.64
CA LEU A 34 -11.73 4.57 2.06
C LEU A 34 -10.29 4.62 2.59
N TRP A 35 -9.86 5.78 3.10
CA TRP A 35 -8.60 5.95 3.82
C TRP A 35 -8.87 5.81 5.32
N CYS A 36 -8.48 4.66 5.88
CA CYS A 36 -8.75 4.32 7.28
C CYS A 36 -7.89 5.14 8.24
N ASN A 37 -6.66 5.46 7.85
CA ASN A 37 -5.67 6.16 8.68
C ASN A 37 -5.64 7.69 8.49
N GLN A 38 -6.61 8.28 7.78
CA GLN A 38 -6.63 9.72 7.47
C GLN A 38 -6.57 10.62 8.73
N SER A 39 -7.18 10.18 9.83
CA SER A 39 -7.23 10.90 11.11
C SER A 39 -6.29 10.31 12.16
N GLY A 40 -5.28 9.55 11.72
CA GLY A 40 -4.36 8.77 12.55
C GLY A 40 -4.63 7.26 12.51
N GLU A 41 -3.73 6.49 13.13
CA GLU A 41 -3.75 5.02 13.14
C GLU A 41 -5.09 4.44 13.62
N SER A 42 -5.78 3.75 12.72
CA SER A 42 -7.08 3.12 12.98
C SER A 42 -6.96 1.74 13.65
N GLY A 43 -5.76 1.16 13.67
CA GLY A 43 -5.50 -0.21 14.12
C GLY A 43 -5.94 -1.29 13.13
N GLN A 44 -6.40 -0.90 11.93
CA GLN A 44 -6.63 -1.85 10.83
C GLN A 44 -5.29 -2.36 10.28
N PRO A 45 -5.22 -3.60 9.76
CA PRO A 45 -4.01 -4.14 9.15
C PRO A 45 -3.78 -3.63 7.71
N TYR A 46 -4.30 -2.45 7.39
CA TYR A 46 -4.23 -1.77 6.09
C TYR A 46 -4.58 -0.29 6.24
N ASP A 47 -4.05 0.56 5.38
CA ASP A 47 -4.32 2.01 5.34
C ASP A 47 -5.54 2.36 4.49
N PHE A 48 -5.77 1.64 3.39
CA PHE A 48 -6.90 1.89 2.50
C PHE A 48 -7.70 0.64 2.17
N LYS A 49 -8.99 0.86 1.92
CA LYS A 49 -9.89 -0.11 1.32
C LYS A 49 -10.45 0.46 0.02
N LEU A 50 -10.23 -0.26 -1.07
CA LEU A 50 -10.71 0.06 -2.40
C LEU A 50 -11.86 -0.87 -2.73
N SER A 51 -12.97 -0.32 -3.22
CA SER A 51 -14.07 -1.12 -3.77
C SER A 51 -14.12 -0.94 -5.28
N PHE A 52 -14.40 -2.03 -6.00
CA PHE A 52 -14.50 -2.04 -7.45
C PHE A 52 -15.92 -2.40 -7.88
N GLY A 53 -16.30 -1.96 -9.08
CA GLY A 53 -17.58 -2.37 -9.66
C GLY A 53 -17.58 -3.85 -10.05
N PRO A 54 -18.77 -4.47 -10.25
CA PRO A 54 -18.91 -5.91 -10.51
C PRO A 54 -18.14 -6.46 -11.72
N ALA A 55 -17.75 -5.58 -12.66
CA ALA A 55 -17.05 -5.92 -13.89
C ALA A 55 -15.54 -5.60 -13.89
N ALA A 56 -15.00 -5.05 -12.79
CA ALA A 56 -13.66 -4.46 -12.75
C ALA A 56 -12.60 -5.30 -12.02
N GLY A 57 -12.94 -6.52 -11.57
CA GLY A 57 -12.03 -7.44 -10.86
C GLY A 57 -12.50 -7.75 -9.42
N PRO A 58 -11.57 -7.99 -8.47
CA PRO A 58 -11.96 -8.30 -7.10
C PRO A 58 -12.79 -7.16 -6.49
N GLU A 59 -13.89 -7.53 -5.83
CA GLU A 59 -14.86 -6.57 -5.26
C GLU A 59 -14.21 -5.59 -4.29
N VAL A 60 -13.18 -6.04 -3.57
CA VAL A 60 -12.43 -5.27 -2.59
C VAL A 60 -10.94 -5.55 -2.71
N VAL A 61 -10.13 -4.50 -2.59
CA VAL A 61 -8.68 -4.55 -2.39
C VAL A 61 -8.32 -3.76 -1.13
N TYR A 62 -7.43 -4.32 -0.33
CA TYR A 62 -6.84 -3.68 0.84
C TYR A 62 -5.43 -3.22 0.48
N VAL A 63 -5.07 -2.02 0.92
CA VAL A 63 -3.79 -1.40 0.59
C VAL A 63 -3.08 -0.99 1.87
N GLU A 64 -1.83 -1.41 1.96
CA GLU A 64 -0.86 -1.00 2.97
C GLU A 64 0.22 -0.13 2.33
N VAL A 65 0.61 0.97 2.97
CA VAL A 65 1.59 1.94 2.48
C VAL A 65 2.86 1.84 3.30
N LYS A 66 3.98 1.62 2.60
CA LYS A 66 5.30 1.53 3.24
C LYS A 66 6.24 2.54 2.62
N SER A 67 6.60 3.54 3.40
CA SER A 67 7.34 4.71 2.93
C SER A 67 8.80 4.70 3.37
N THR A 68 9.69 5.23 2.52
CA THR A 68 11.09 5.42 2.86
C THR A 68 11.70 6.59 2.09
N ILE A 69 12.57 7.35 2.77
CA ILE A 69 13.41 8.39 2.13
C ILE A 69 14.51 7.80 1.24
N LYS A 70 14.82 6.51 1.37
CA LYS A 70 15.88 5.87 0.60
C LYS A 70 15.40 5.63 -0.83
N LYS A 71 16.28 5.88 -1.80
CA LYS A 71 16.04 5.57 -3.22
C LYS A 71 15.93 4.07 -3.48
N GLU A 72 16.69 3.31 -2.70
CA GLU A 72 16.79 1.85 -2.79
C GLU A 72 16.80 1.30 -1.38
N LYS A 73 15.81 0.46 -1.06
CA LYS A 73 15.73 -0.29 0.19
C LYS A 73 15.11 -1.64 -0.17
N SER A 74 15.66 -2.74 0.31
CA SER A 74 15.11 -4.08 0.04
C SER A 74 14.02 -4.44 1.03
N PHE A 75 14.16 -4.04 2.31
CA PHE A 75 13.30 -4.54 3.39
C PHE A 75 12.00 -3.75 3.58
N ILE A 76 10.92 -4.49 3.74
CA ILE A 76 9.60 -4.00 4.16
C ILE A 76 9.35 -4.53 5.57
N HIS A 77 8.96 -3.63 6.47
CA HIS A 77 8.45 -4.02 7.78
C HIS A 77 6.96 -4.30 7.67
N LEU A 78 6.52 -5.45 8.17
CA LEU A 78 5.10 -5.76 8.34
C LEU A 78 4.86 -6.14 9.80
N SER A 79 3.77 -5.65 10.37
CA SER A 79 3.30 -6.16 11.66
C SER A 79 2.78 -7.60 11.50
N ALA A 80 2.65 -8.33 12.61
CA ALA A 80 2.08 -9.69 12.57
C ALA A 80 0.65 -9.69 12.01
N ASN A 81 -0.15 -8.67 12.34
CA ASN A 81 -1.52 -8.52 11.86
C ASN A 81 -1.56 -8.19 10.35
N GLU A 82 -0.70 -7.30 9.86
CA GLU A 82 -0.56 -7.02 8.43
C GLU A 82 -0.16 -8.28 7.65
N LEU A 83 0.81 -9.05 8.16
CA LEU A 83 1.24 -10.27 7.50
C LEU A 83 0.12 -11.32 7.47
N ASP A 84 -0.52 -11.60 8.60
CA ASP A 84 -1.63 -12.56 8.66
C ASP A 84 -2.75 -12.18 7.70
N PHE A 85 -3.12 -10.89 7.70
CA PHE A 85 -4.15 -10.37 6.83
C PHE A 85 -3.74 -10.44 5.35
N ALA A 86 -2.48 -10.12 5.01
CA ALA A 86 -1.96 -10.26 3.65
C ALA A 86 -2.00 -11.71 3.15
N LEU A 87 -1.66 -12.68 4.00
CA LEU A 87 -1.71 -14.11 3.67
C LEU A 87 -3.15 -14.61 3.49
N LYS A 88 -4.09 -14.10 4.29
CA LYS A 88 -5.52 -14.40 4.19
C LYS A 88 -6.16 -13.83 2.91
N GLU A 89 -5.90 -12.56 2.62
CA GLU A 89 -6.53 -11.83 1.51
C GLU A 89 -5.82 -12.03 0.16
N LYS A 90 -4.55 -12.50 0.17
CA LYS A 90 -3.76 -12.91 -1.01
C LYS A 90 -3.67 -11.79 -2.06
N GLU A 91 -4.20 -12.03 -3.26
CA GLU A 91 -4.21 -11.07 -4.37
C GLU A 91 -5.05 -9.83 -4.09
N ARG A 92 -5.87 -9.83 -3.03
CA ARG A 92 -6.64 -8.65 -2.60
C ARG A 92 -5.89 -7.77 -1.62
N TYR A 93 -4.69 -8.14 -1.17
CA TYR A 93 -3.86 -7.31 -0.31
C TYR A 93 -2.64 -6.79 -1.06
N HIS A 94 -2.54 -5.48 -1.22
CA HIS A 94 -1.47 -4.83 -1.97
C HIS A 94 -0.64 -3.96 -1.05
N ILE A 95 0.68 -3.96 -1.28
CA ILE A 95 1.59 -3.04 -0.60
C ILE A 95 2.00 -1.98 -1.62
N PHE A 96 1.69 -0.72 -1.34
CA PHE A 96 2.21 0.42 -2.05
C PHE A 96 3.48 0.92 -1.37
N ARG A 97 4.61 0.75 -2.05
CA ARG A 97 5.91 1.17 -1.56
C ARG A 97 6.30 2.50 -2.14
N VAL A 98 6.52 3.47 -1.26
CA VAL A 98 6.91 4.84 -1.60
C VAL A 98 8.40 5.03 -1.33
N TYR A 99 9.18 5.23 -2.38
CA TYR A 99 10.61 5.54 -2.29
C TYR A 99 10.87 7.02 -2.49
N SER A 100 11.99 7.50 -1.93
CA SER A 100 12.34 8.93 -1.92
C SER A 100 11.21 9.80 -1.36
N ALA A 101 10.53 9.32 -0.32
CA ALA A 101 9.43 10.04 0.32
C ALA A 101 9.87 11.44 0.76
N GLY A 102 9.03 12.45 0.50
CA GLY A 102 9.34 13.87 0.74
C GLY A 102 10.11 14.57 -0.38
N ASP A 103 10.54 13.86 -1.43
CA ASP A 103 11.13 14.45 -2.64
C ASP A 103 10.18 14.25 -3.83
N ALA A 104 9.34 15.26 -4.10
CA ALA A 104 8.33 15.20 -5.15
C ALA A 104 8.90 15.00 -6.57
N HIS A 105 10.19 15.31 -6.81
CA HIS A 105 10.82 15.15 -8.12
C HIS A 105 11.39 13.75 -8.34
N ASN A 106 11.82 13.08 -7.26
CA ASN A 106 12.46 11.77 -7.32
C ASN A 106 11.61 10.64 -6.71
N VAL A 107 10.38 10.94 -6.28
CA VAL A 107 9.47 9.97 -5.69
C VAL A 107 9.17 8.85 -6.67
N ARG A 108 9.16 7.62 -6.16
CA ARG A 108 8.77 6.43 -6.94
C ARG A 108 7.75 5.63 -6.16
N LEU A 109 6.65 5.30 -6.84
CA LEU A 109 5.60 4.43 -6.32
C LEU A 109 5.69 3.06 -6.95
N CYS A 110 5.69 2.01 -6.13
CA CYS A 110 5.70 0.62 -6.58
C CYS A 110 4.54 -0.13 -5.92
N ARG A 111 3.80 -0.92 -6.70
CA ARG A 111 2.72 -1.77 -6.20
C ARG A 111 3.19 -3.22 -6.17
N ILE A 112 3.09 -3.84 -5.00
CA ILE A 112 3.37 -5.26 -4.79
C ILE A 112 2.03 -5.95 -4.56
N GLN A 113 1.72 -6.96 -5.37
CA GLN A 113 0.51 -7.77 -5.24
C GLN A 113 0.92 -9.20 -4.89
N ASN A 114 0.05 -9.94 -4.19
CA ASN A 114 0.33 -11.32 -3.81
C ASN A 114 1.69 -11.46 -3.10
N LEU A 115 1.76 -10.90 -1.89
CA LEU A 115 2.96 -10.94 -1.06
C LEU A 115 3.58 -12.35 -0.96
N ALA A 116 2.73 -13.38 -0.83
CA ALA A 116 3.15 -14.77 -0.72
C ALA A 116 3.96 -15.25 -1.94
N GLN A 117 3.56 -14.84 -3.15
CA GLN A 117 4.29 -15.16 -4.37
C GLN A 117 5.69 -14.55 -4.38
N HIS A 118 5.81 -13.26 -4.01
CA HIS A 118 7.11 -12.58 -3.95
C HIS A 118 8.05 -13.14 -2.87
N LEU A 119 7.49 -13.69 -1.78
CA LEU A 119 8.28 -14.42 -0.78
C LEU A 119 8.78 -15.75 -1.33
N HIS A 120 7.94 -16.46 -2.07
CA HIS A 120 8.28 -17.75 -2.66
C HIS A 120 9.39 -17.62 -3.71
N THR A 121 9.32 -16.58 -4.56
CA THR A 121 10.34 -16.30 -5.59
C THR A 121 11.62 -15.67 -5.04
N LYS A 122 11.66 -15.32 -3.75
CA LYS A 122 12.77 -14.61 -3.08
C LYS A 122 13.05 -13.21 -3.65
N ASP A 123 12.09 -12.62 -4.36
CA ASP A 123 12.19 -11.25 -4.88
C ASP A 123 11.97 -10.20 -3.78
N LEU A 124 11.48 -10.62 -2.60
CA LEU A 124 11.26 -9.77 -1.43
C LEU A 124 11.83 -10.40 -0.15
N ALA A 125 12.55 -9.58 0.63
CA ALA A 125 13.00 -9.95 1.97
C ALA A 125 12.12 -9.26 3.04
N LEU A 126 11.54 -10.07 3.93
CA LEU A 126 10.77 -9.59 5.09
C LEU A 126 11.56 -9.73 6.37
N TYR A 127 11.31 -8.81 7.30
CA TYR A 127 11.81 -8.88 8.65
C TYR A 127 10.64 -8.75 9.63
N LEU A 128 10.50 -9.72 10.52
CA LEU A 128 9.45 -9.78 11.54
C LEU A 128 10.07 -9.53 12.91
N PHE A 129 9.47 -8.62 13.66
CA PHE A 129 9.76 -8.45 15.08
C PHE A 129 8.70 -9.20 15.87
N VAL A 130 9.15 -10.18 16.67
CA VAL A 130 8.34 -10.96 17.62
C VAL A 130 8.71 -10.59 19.04
#